data_AF-A0A3M1AFL0-F1
#
_entry.id   AF-A0A3M1AFL0-F1
#
_cell.length_a   1.000
_cell.length_b   1.000
_cell.length_c   1.000
_cell.angle_alpha   90.00
_cell.angle_beta   90.00
_cell.angle_gamma   90.00
#
_symmetry.space_group_name_H-M   'P 1'
#
loop_
_entity.id
_entity.type
_entity.pdbx_description
1 polymer ?
#
loop_
_entity_poly.entity_id
_entity_poly.type
_entity_poly.pdbx_seq_one_letter_code
_entity_poly.pdbx_strand_id
1 'polypeptide(L)'
;MAKYCREVQEWIEEEIEKPVDEWIEKRVKKCKKKKCKKWCLCCNKWFCWIETTFEKVVKWVVVTVGKWVTRTVCEVVHTTLDIIGLFLGLIFSIPLIGRLIKELWNLISEVANRILGVLDLILCIFGVSWTKKLRICIIILRDEKNTPTSTPEKLKPEIKKAQEIYRNAANIHLIVEGIYTVDNASPSSNLDVGCGFNGWIEDLGLVGSYYERVANSKCFDSNSQRLTGWAAPVIVFAVRSVTGTAAGCSLGPFSDYVTIEGANPECLAHEIGHACTLPHNSEKNNLMNPTCGGTKLNKLQKCILRNSRHVTFI
;
A
#
# COMPACT_ATOMS: atom_id res chain seq x y z
N MET A 1 -0.09 7.65 -18.30
CA MET A 1 -0.02 6.34 -17.62
C MET A 1 0.17 6.59 -16.13
N ALA A 2 -0.65 5.96 -15.30
CA ALA A 2 -0.60 6.09 -13.84
C ALA A 2 0.79 5.68 -13.28
N LYS A 3 1.23 6.30 -12.19
CA LYS A 3 2.49 5.94 -11.50
C LYS A 3 2.57 4.43 -11.23
N TYR A 4 1.48 3.87 -10.72
CA TYR A 4 1.30 2.45 -10.49
C TYR A 4 1.52 1.58 -11.75
N CYS A 5 0.91 1.92 -12.89
CA CYS A 5 1.05 1.11 -14.12
C CYS A 5 2.50 1.08 -14.60
N ARG A 6 3.25 2.16 -14.35
CA ARG A 6 4.69 2.23 -14.62
C ARG A 6 5.47 1.33 -13.68
N GLU A 7 5.18 1.37 -12.39
CA GLU A 7 5.83 0.50 -11.39
C GLU A 7 5.57 -1.00 -11.66
N VAL A 8 4.37 -1.37 -12.11
CA VAL A 8 4.08 -2.75 -12.57
C VAL A 8 4.91 -3.11 -13.78
N GLN A 9 5.00 -2.20 -14.76
CA GLN A 9 5.77 -2.45 -15.96
C GLN A 9 7.26 -2.62 -15.63
N GLU A 10 7.79 -1.77 -14.76
CA GLU A 10 9.15 -1.88 -14.22
C GLU A 10 9.33 -3.20 -13.48
N TRP A 11 8.40 -3.61 -12.62
CA TRP A 11 8.47 -4.91 -11.92
C TRP A 11 8.47 -6.10 -12.90
N ILE A 12 7.65 -6.08 -13.95
CA ILE A 12 7.66 -7.12 -15.00
C ILE A 12 9.02 -7.14 -15.73
N GLU A 13 9.60 -5.97 -16.01
CA GLU A 13 10.91 -5.85 -16.66
C GLU A 13 12.04 -6.37 -15.75
N GLU A 14 12.02 -6.04 -14.46
CA GLU A 14 13.11 -6.37 -13.55
C GLU A 14 13.04 -7.79 -12.98
N GLU A 15 11.87 -8.23 -12.54
CA GLU A 15 11.70 -9.48 -11.78
C GLU A 15 11.24 -10.66 -12.65
N ILE A 16 10.67 -10.41 -13.84
CA ILE A 16 10.24 -11.48 -14.75
C ILE A 16 11.15 -11.56 -15.97
N GLU A 17 11.35 -10.45 -16.69
CA GLU A 17 12.09 -10.48 -17.96
C GLU A 17 13.59 -10.75 -17.76
N LYS A 18 14.27 -10.01 -16.88
CA LYS A 18 15.72 -10.23 -16.66
C LYS A 18 16.06 -11.66 -16.23
N PRO A 19 15.37 -12.29 -15.24
CA PRO A 19 15.68 -13.66 -14.83
C PRO A 19 15.37 -14.70 -15.92
N VAL A 20 14.29 -14.51 -16.68
CA VAL A 20 13.96 -15.37 -17.82
C VAL A 20 15.05 -15.27 -18.89
N ASP A 21 15.56 -14.07 -19.15
CA ASP A 21 16.63 -13.83 -20.13
C ASP A 21 17.93 -14.50 -19.72
N GLU A 22 18.33 -14.35 -18.47
CA GLU A 22 19.50 -15.05 -17.95
C GLU A 22 19.37 -16.57 -18.03
N TRP A 23 18.19 -17.11 -17.72
CA TRP A 23 17.93 -18.54 -17.77
C TRP A 23 18.05 -19.08 -19.20
N ILE A 24 17.45 -18.39 -20.18
CA ILE A 24 17.55 -18.74 -21.60
C ILE A 24 19.00 -18.64 -22.08
N GLU A 25 19.71 -17.57 -21.74
CA GLU A 25 21.11 -17.43 -22.12
C GLU A 25 21.98 -18.57 -21.60
N LYS A 26 21.79 -18.96 -20.33
CA LYS A 26 22.52 -20.09 -19.71
C LYS A 26 22.21 -21.40 -20.45
N ARG A 27 20.95 -21.64 -20.82
CA ARG A 27 20.52 -22.84 -21.58
C ARG A 27 21.09 -22.84 -22.99
N VAL A 28 21.01 -21.72 -23.70
CA VAL A 28 21.60 -21.54 -25.05
C VAL A 28 23.12 -21.75 -25.03
N LYS A 29 23.83 -21.16 -24.05
CA LYS A 29 25.28 -21.37 -23.87
C LYS A 29 25.61 -22.85 -23.60
N LYS A 30 24.83 -23.53 -22.75
CA LYS A 30 24.99 -24.96 -22.46
C LYS A 30 24.75 -25.82 -23.71
N CYS A 31 23.77 -25.48 -24.54
CA CYS A 31 23.50 -26.16 -25.80
C CYS A 31 24.60 -25.92 -26.84
N LYS A 32 25.12 -24.69 -27.00
CA LYS A 32 26.25 -24.40 -27.89
C LYS A 32 27.52 -25.17 -27.53
N LYS A 33 27.75 -25.44 -26.23
CA LYS A 33 28.91 -26.20 -25.74
C LYS A 33 28.79 -27.72 -25.92
N LYS A 34 27.61 -28.28 -26.20
CA LYS A 34 27.45 -29.73 -26.41
C LYS A 34 28.06 -30.15 -27.77
N LYS A 35 29.06 -31.04 -27.73
CA LYS A 35 29.65 -31.64 -28.95
C LYS A 35 28.65 -32.60 -29.63
N CYS A 36 28.66 -32.66 -30.97
CA CYS A 36 27.81 -33.60 -31.70
C CYS A 36 28.22 -35.04 -31.37
N LYS A 37 27.22 -35.87 -31.01
CA LYS A 37 27.42 -37.31 -30.88
C LYS A 37 27.18 -37.96 -32.24
N LYS A 38 28.26 -38.42 -32.89
CA LYS A 38 28.22 -39.05 -34.23
C LYS A 38 27.33 -40.31 -34.28
N TRP A 39 27.31 -41.12 -33.23
CA TRP A 39 26.49 -42.33 -33.15
C TRP A 39 24.99 -42.05 -33.33
N CYS A 40 24.50 -40.89 -32.88
CA CYS A 40 23.09 -40.53 -32.98
C CYS A 40 22.87 -39.41 -34.01
N LEU A 41 23.63 -39.37 -35.12
CA LEU A 41 23.41 -38.45 -36.24
C LEU A 41 23.27 -36.96 -35.84
N CYS A 42 23.99 -36.52 -34.80
CA CYS A 42 23.84 -35.20 -34.19
C CYS A 42 22.40 -34.84 -33.71
N CYS A 43 21.53 -35.81 -33.42
CA CYS A 43 20.18 -35.58 -32.87
C CYS A 43 20.20 -34.72 -31.60
N ASN A 44 21.29 -34.79 -30.82
CA ASN A 44 21.49 -33.93 -29.65
C ASN A 44 21.61 -32.42 -29.98
N LYS A 45 22.04 -32.07 -31.19
CA LYS A 45 22.10 -30.69 -31.69
C LYS A 45 20.76 -30.23 -32.25
N TRP A 46 20.03 -31.14 -32.92
CA TRP A 46 18.68 -30.89 -33.42
C TRP A 46 17.69 -30.67 -32.26
N PHE A 47 17.76 -31.51 -31.23
CA PHE A 47 16.96 -31.34 -30.01
C PHE A 47 17.27 -30.04 -29.26
N CYS A 48 18.53 -29.60 -29.25
CA CYS A 48 18.92 -28.28 -28.72
C CYS A 48 18.31 -27.12 -29.53
N TRP A 49 18.17 -27.26 -30.85
CA TRP A 49 17.50 -26.24 -31.66
C TRP A 49 16.01 -26.15 -31.33
N ILE A 50 15.34 -27.29 -31.15
CA ILE A 50 13.92 -27.32 -30.73
C ILE A 50 13.75 -26.72 -29.34
N GLU A 51 14.56 -27.14 -28.36
CA GLU A 51 14.50 -26.65 -26.98
C GLU A 51 14.72 -25.13 -26.94
N THR A 52 15.74 -24.61 -27.62
CA THR A 52 16.00 -23.16 -27.67
C THR A 52 14.95 -22.37 -28.45
N THR A 53 14.34 -22.96 -29.48
CA THR A 53 13.24 -22.30 -30.22
C THR A 53 11.98 -22.26 -29.37
N PHE A 54 11.64 -23.35 -28.69
CA PHE A 54 10.52 -23.42 -27.76
C PHE A 54 10.69 -22.40 -26.63
N GLU A 55 11.88 -22.30 -26.02
CA GLU A 55 12.16 -21.32 -24.96
C GLU A 55 12.03 -19.86 -25.45
N LYS A 56 12.44 -19.56 -26.69
CA LYS A 56 12.22 -18.23 -27.28
C LYS A 56 10.75 -17.93 -27.52
N VAL A 57 9.97 -18.91 -27.94
CA VAL A 57 8.52 -18.77 -28.09
C VAL A 57 7.86 -18.55 -26.73
N VAL A 58 8.24 -19.32 -25.71
CA VAL A 58 7.76 -19.13 -24.34
C VAL A 58 8.11 -17.74 -23.82
N LYS A 59 9.34 -17.26 -24.00
CA LYS A 59 9.71 -15.87 -23.67
C LYS A 59 8.83 -14.88 -24.41
N TRP A 60 8.68 -15.05 -25.72
CA TRP A 60 7.89 -14.12 -26.52
C TRP A 60 6.44 -14.08 -26.06
N VAL A 61 5.83 -15.24 -25.78
CA VAL A 61 4.46 -15.32 -25.25
C VAL A 61 4.40 -14.70 -23.85
N VAL A 62 5.19 -15.17 -22.89
CA VAL A 62 5.10 -14.74 -21.48
C VAL A 62 5.45 -13.26 -21.33
N VAL A 63 6.54 -12.79 -21.97
CA VAL A 63 7.02 -11.42 -21.80
C VAL A 63 6.30 -10.45 -22.73
N THR A 64 6.18 -10.73 -24.03
CA THR A 64 5.57 -9.78 -24.98
C THR A 64 4.07 -9.71 -24.78
N VAL A 65 3.38 -10.86 -24.71
CA VAL A 65 1.93 -10.86 -24.48
C VAL A 65 1.64 -10.42 -23.05
N GLY A 66 2.42 -10.87 -22.06
CA GLY A 66 2.27 -10.42 -20.68
C GLY A 66 2.40 -8.91 -20.51
N LYS A 67 3.46 -8.28 -21.07
CA LYS A 67 3.64 -6.83 -21.03
C LYS A 67 2.53 -6.07 -21.77
N TRP A 68 2.19 -6.52 -22.98
CA TRP A 68 1.19 -5.84 -23.80
C TRP A 68 -0.19 -5.93 -23.17
N VAL A 69 -0.62 -7.14 -22.76
CA VAL A 69 -1.89 -7.35 -22.07
C VAL A 69 -1.93 -6.57 -20.77
N THR A 70 -0.87 -6.63 -19.94
CA THR A 70 -0.84 -5.89 -18.68
C THR A 70 -0.92 -4.39 -18.93
N ARG A 71 -0.19 -3.86 -19.90
CA ARG A 71 -0.24 -2.44 -20.25
C ARG A 71 -1.63 -2.02 -20.75
N THR A 72 -2.19 -2.75 -21.70
CA THR A 72 -3.52 -2.44 -22.27
C THR A 72 -4.60 -2.55 -21.21
N VAL A 73 -4.57 -3.60 -20.38
CA VAL A 73 -5.51 -3.75 -19.27
C VAL A 73 -5.32 -2.63 -18.25
N CYS A 74 -4.08 -2.29 -17.87
CA CYS A 74 -3.83 -1.21 -16.91
C CYS A 74 -4.30 0.15 -17.45
N GLU A 75 -4.03 0.47 -18.71
CA GLU A 75 -4.48 1.73 -19.33
C GLU A 75 -6.01 1.79 -19.46
N VAL A 76 -6.67 0.72 -19.96
CA VAL A 76 -8.12 0.69 -20.15
C VAL A 76 -8.86 0.68 -18.81
N VAL A 77 -8.48 -0.22 -17.90
CA VAL A 77 -9.11 -0.33 -16.58
C VAL A 77 -8.89 0.95 -15.77
N HIS A 78 -7.69 1.51 -15.75
CA HIS A 78 -7.44 2.77 -15.07
C HIS A 78 -8.28 3.91 -15.65
N THR A 79 -8.37 4.04 -16.98
CA THR A 79 -9.17 5.10 -17.61
C THR A 79 -10.65 4.96 -17.25
N THR A 80 -11.20 3.74 -17.31
CA THR A 80 -12.59 3.48 -16.93
C THR A 80 -12.82 3.74 -15.45
N LEU A 81 -11.92 3.30 -14.57
CA LEU A 81 -12.02 3.53 -13.12
C LEU A 81 -11.83 4.99 -12.75
N ASP A 82 -11.02 5.77 -13.47
CA ASP A 82 -10.88 7.21 -13.26
C ASP A 82 -12.18 7.95 -13.57
N ILE A 83 -12.83 7.60 -14.69
CA ILE A 83 -14.13 8.17 -15.08
C ILE A 83 -15.18 7.82 -14.02
N ILE A 84 -15.28 6.55 -13.65
CA ILE A 84 -16.19 6.10 -12.59
C ILE A 84 -15.86 6.79 -11.26
N GLY A 85 -14.57 6.94 -10.93
CA GLY A 85 -14.09 7.57 -9.70
C GLY A 85 -14.37 9.07 -9.62
N LEU A 86 -14.54 9.73 -10.77
CA LEU A 86 -15.01 11.11 -10.83
C LEU A 86 -16.49 11.19 -10.43
N PHE A 87 -17.34 10.32 -10.98
CA PHE A 87 -18.77 10.27 -10.64
C PHE A 87 -19.01 9.80 -9.21
N LEU A 88 -18.33 8.74 -8.77
CA LEU A 88 -18.42 8.26 -7.39
C LEU A 88 -17.81 9.25 -6.41
N GLY A 89 -16.75 9.97 -6.78
CA GLY A 89 -16.18 11.04 -5.95
C GLY A 89 -17.17 12.18 -5.69
N LEU A 90 -18.03 12.50 -6.66
CA LEU A 90 -19.12 13.47 -6.47
C LEU A 90 -20.22 12.95 -5.55
N ILE A 91 -20.45 11.63 -5.51
CA ILE A 91 -21.40 11.02 -4.58
C ILE A 91 -20.78 10.96 -3.18
N PHE A 92 -19.50 10.62 -3.07
CA PHE A 92 -18.76 10.54 -1.81
C PHE A 92 -18.57 11.89 -1.13
N SER A 93 -18.63 12.99 -1.88
CA SER A 93 -18.55 14.34 -1.33
C SER A 93 -19.85 14.82 -0.68
N ILE A 94 -20.95 14.08 -0.82
CA ILE A 94 -22.21 14.36 -0.10
C ILE A 94 -22.00 14.05 1.39
N PRO A 95 -22.13 15.04 2.30
CA PRO A 95 -21.99 14.82 3.74
C PRO A 95 -22.91 13.70 4.22
N LEU A 96 -22.45 12.91 5.20
CA LEU A 96 -23.16 11.73 5.73
C LEU A 96 -23.31 10.56 4.73
N ILE A 97 -24.07 10.74 3.66
CA ILE A 97 -24.44 9.65 2.74
C ILE A 97 -23.24 9.19 1.93
N GLY A 98 -22.49 10.12 1.34
CA GLY A 98 -21.29 9.81 0.58
C GLY A 98 -20.24 9.10 1.41
N ARG A 99 -20.20 9.43 2.71
CA ARG A 99 -19.29 8.85 3.67
C ARG A 99 -19.62 7.41 4.04
N LEU A 100 -20.88 7.14 4.38
CA LEU A 100 -21.35 5.78 4.65
C LEU A 100 -21.10 4.85 3.45
N ILE A 101 -21.31 5.35 2.23
CA ILE A 101 -21.03 4.58 1.02
C ILE A 101 -19.52 4.36 0.86
N LYS A 102 -18.67 5.36 1.15
CA LYS A 102 -17.22 5.20 1.10
C LYS A 102 -16.70 4.20 2.14
N GLU A 103 -17.19 4.25 3.37
CA GLU A 103 -16.83 3.26 4.41
C GLU A 103 -17.22 1.83 3.98
N LEU A 104 -18.44 1.66 3.46
CA LEU A 104 -18.89 0.38 2.94
C LEU A 104 -18.02 -0.08 1.76
N TRP A 105 -17.65 0.83 0.86
CA TRP A 105 -16.78 0.54 -0.26
C TRP A 105 -15.36 0.17 0.18
N ASN A 106 -14.82 0.85 1.19
CA ASN A 106 -13.52 0.56 1.79
C ASN A 106 -13.50 -0.83 2.40
N LEU A 107 -14.56 -1.20 3.14
CA LEU A 107 -14.75 -2.53 3.68
C LEU A 107 -14.83 -3.61 2.57
N ILE A 108 -15.64 -3.37 1.54
CA ILE A 108 -15.77 -4.29 0.40
C ILE A 108 -14.42 -4.48 -0.30
N SER A 109 -13.69 -3.38 -0.54
CA SER A 109 -12.39 -3.40 -1.19
C SER A 109 -11.35 -4.15 -0.35
N GLU A 110 -11.35 -3.98 0.97
CA GLU A 110 -10.50 -4.74 1.89
C GLU A 110 -10.83 -6.24 1.84
N VAL A 111 -12.11 -6.62 1.89
CA VAL A 111 -12.53 -8.03 1.79
C VAL A 111 -12.12 -8.64 0.45
N ALA A 112 -12.36 -7.94 -0.66
CA ALA A 112 -11.98 -8.40 -1.99
C ALA A 112 -10.46 -8.59 -2.11
N ASN A 113 -9.67 -7.62 -1.64
CA ASN A 113 -8.20 -7.73 -1.63
C ASN A 113 -7.71 -8.90 -0.78
N ARG A 114 -8.34 -9.14 0.37
CA ARG A 114 -8.00 -10.30 1.22
C ARG A 114 -8.27 -11.62 0.53
N ILE A 115 -9.39 -11.74 -0.19
CA ILE A 115 -9.75 -12.95 -0.96
C ILE A 115 -8.71 -13.21 -2.05
N LEU A 116 -8.34 -12.17 -2.82
CA LEU A 116 -7.32 -12.29 -3.86
C LEU A 116 -5.94 -12.60 -3.28
N GLY A 117 -5.63 -12.07 -2.10
CA GLY A 117 -4.38 -12.28 -1.38
C GLY A 117 -4.32 -13.53 -0.51
N VAL A 118 -5.35 -14.41 -0.51
CA VAL A 118 -5.35 -15.65 0.30
C VAL A 118 -4.12 -16.52 0.02
N LEU A 119 -3.68 -16.62 -1.23
CA LEU A 119 -2.47 -17.37 -1.56
C LEU A 119 -1.22 -16.77 -0.91
N ASP A 120 -1.05 -15.44 -0.94
CA ASP A 120 0.07 -14.77 -0.26
C ASP A 120 -0.04 -14.89 1.27
N LEU A 121 -1.25 -14.84 1.82
CA LEU A 121 -1.50 -15.08 3.24
C LEU A 121 -1.04 -16.49 3.65
N ILE A 122 -1.43 -17.51 2.89
CA ILE A 122 -1.02 -18.91 3.12
C ILE A 122 0.51 -19.03 3.03
N LEU A 123 1.12 -18.48 1.98
CA LEU A 123 2.58 -18.50 1.80
C LEU A 123 3.31 -17.80 2.95
N CYS A 124 2.78 -16.67 3.44
CA CYS A 124 3.30 -15.96 4.61
C CYS A 124 3.22 -16.83 5.88
N ILE A 125 2.11 -17.54 6.09
CA ILE A 125 1.97 -18.50 7.20
C ILE A 125 3.01 -19.61 7.09
N PHE A 126 3.41 -20.03 5.89
CA PHE A 126 4.51 -20.97 5.68
C PHE A 126 5.90 -20.34 5.66
N GLY A 127 6.02 -19.05 5.98
CA GLY A 127 7.29 -18.35 6.14
C GLY A 127 7.84 -17.72 4.86
N VAL A 128 7.13 -17.80 3.74
CA VAL A 128 7.50 -17.13 2.49
C VAL A 128 6.92 -15.71 2.53
N SER A 129 7.79 -14.70 2.62
CA SER A 129 7.37 -13.30 2.64
C SER A 129 8.26 -12.45 1.74
N TRP A 130 7.85 -12.27 0.49
CA TRP A 130 8.49 -11.31 -0.43
C TRP A 130 8.28 -9.88 0.03
N THR A 131 9.20 -9.00 -0.34
CA THR A 131 9.13 -7.60 0.06
C THR A 131 7.93 -6.93 -0.60
N LYS A 132 7.07 -6.32 0.21
CA LYS A 132 5.94 -5.50 -0.25
C LYS A 132 6.19 -4.03 0.07
N LYS A 133 5.41 -3.13 -0.51
CA LYS A 133 5.45 -1.70 -0.27
C LYS A 133 4.18 -1.28 0.47
N LEU A 134 4.35 -0.32 1.37
CA LEU A 134 3.26 0.40 2.04
C LEU A 134 3.56 1.88 1.86
N ARG A 135 2.58 2.65 1.39
CA ARG A 135 2.74 4.09 1.17
C ARG A 135 2.05 4.87 2.25
N ILE A 136 2.65 5.97 2.68
CA ILE A 136 2.01 6.96 3.54
C ILE A 136 2.15 8.35 2.96
N CYS A 137 1.14 9.18 3.21
CA CYS A 137 1.17 10.60 2.93
C CYS A 137 0.83 11.35 4.22
N ILE A 138 1.69 12.26 4.66
CA ILE A 138 1.53 12.93 5.94
C ILE A 138 1.05 14.36 5.71
N ILE A 139 0.01 14.76 6.43
CA ILE A 139 -0.57 16.10 6.38
C ILE A 139 -0.52 16.72 7.77
N ILE A 140 0.22 17.81 7.89
CA ILE A 140 0.35 18.63 9.09
C ILE A 140 -0.76 19.67 9.07
N LEU A 141 -1.62 19.63 10.07
CA LEU A 141 -2.68 20.62 10.24
C LEU A 141 -2.13 21.92 10.86
N ARG A 142 -2.89 23.00 10.75
CA ARG A 142 -2.61 24.27 11.41
C ARG A 142 -3.67 24.57 12.44
N ASP A 143 -3.24 25.06 13.60
CA ASP A 143 -4.16 25.56 14.61
C ASP A 143 -4.87 26.85 14.17
N GLU A 144 -5.76 27.35 15.02
CA GLU A 144 -6.55 28.56 14.78
C GLU A 144 -5.68 29.82 14.66
N LYS A 145 -4.44 29.77 15.14
CA LYS A 145 -3.42 30.83 15.02
C LYS A 145 -2.52 30.64 13.79
N ASN A 146 -2.87 29.70 12.90
CA ASN A 146 -2.07 29.26 11.75
C ASN A 146 -0.71 28.63 12.11
N THR A 147 -0.54 28.16 13.34
CA THR A 147 0.66 27.46 13.77
C THR A 147 0.57 25.99 13.36
N PRO A 148 1.56 25.43 12.65
CA PRO A 148 1.59 24.01 12.35
C PRO A 148 1.59 23.16 13.63
N THR A 149 0.82 22.07 13.66
CA THR A 149 0.79 21.12 14.79
C THR A 149 2.09 20.32 14.92
N SER A 150 2.88 20.25 13.86
CA SER A 150 4.18 19.59 13.82
C SER A 150 5.08 20.20 12.75
N THR A 151 6.29 19.68 12.61
CA THR A 151 7.19 19.98 11.48
C THR A 151 7.73 18.70 10.86
N PRO A 152 8.13 18.69 9.57
CA PRO A 152 8.73 17.52 8.94
C PRO A 152 9.93 16.98 9.73
N GLU A 153 10.74 17.85 10.32
CA GLU A 153 11.92 17.50 11.11
C GLU A 153 11.54 16.76 12.39
N LYS A 154 10.45 17.20 13.04
CA LYS A 154 9.93 16.57 14.26
C LYS A 154 9.34 15.19 13.99
N LEU A 155 8.73 14.98 12.82
CA LEU A 155 8.15 13.70 12.42
C LEU A 155 9.21 12.68 11.94
N LYS A 156 10.34 13.16 11.42
CA LYS A 156 11.39 12.35 10.79
C LYS A 156 11.91 11.18 11.65
N PRO A 157 12.15 11.32 12.97
CA PRO A 157 12.58 10.19 13.81
C PRO A 157 11.54 9.06 13.85
N GLU A 158 10.27 9.39 14.07
CA GLU A 158 9.20 8.39 14.13
C GLU A 158 8.89 7.79 12.76
N ILE A 159 9.03 8.56 11.68
CA ILE A 159 8.95 8.02 10.31
C ILE A 159 10.03 6.96 10.09
N LYS A 160 11.29 7.25 10.44
CA LYS A 160 12.39 6.29 10.29
C LYS A 160 12.17 5.04 11.14
N LYS A 161 11.72 5.23 12.39
CA LYS A 161 11.37 4.12 13.28
C LYS A 161 10.25 3.27 12.70
N ALA A 162 9.20 3.88 12.13
CA ALA A 162 8.14 3.15 11.43
C ALA A 162 8.69 2.36 10.25
N GLN A 163 9.55 2.97 9.41
CA GLN A 163 10.19 2.29 8.28
C GLN A 163 11.01 1.06 8.74
N GLU A 164 11.76 1.19 9.83
CA GLU A 164 12.53 0.09 10.42
C GLU A 164 11.61 -1.00 10.98
N ILE A 165 10.55 -0.64 11.71
CA ILE A 165 9.58 -1.60 12.25
C ILE A 165 8.94 -2.40 11.12
N TYR A 166 8.40 -1.75 10.09
CA TYR A 166 7.72 -2.44 9.00
C TYR A 166 8.66 -3.31 8.16
N ARG A 167 9.90 -2.84 7.96
CA ARG A 167 10.94 -3.63 7.28
C ARG A 167 11.30 -4.87 8.07
N ASN A 168 11.58 -4.72 9.37
CA ASN A 168 12.09 -5.81 10.20
C ASN A 168 10.99 -6.79 10.63
N ALA A 169 9.81 -6.29 11.00
CA ALA A 169 8.72 -7.10 11.52
C ALA A 169 7.90 -7.78 10.40
N ALA A 170 7.79 -7.16 9.22
CA ALA A 170 6.86 -7.63 8.17
C ALA A 170 7.46 -7.77 6.77
N ASN A 171 8.75 -7.45 6.57
CA ASN A 171 9.38 -7.34 5.25
C ASN A 171 8.57 -6.40 4.32
N ILE A 172 8.23 -5.22 4.84
CA ILE A 172 7.51 -4.17 4.11
C ILE A 172 8.41 -2.94 4.00
N HIS A 173 8.55 -2.41 2.78
CA HIS A 173 9.19 -1.13 2.50
C HIS A 173 8.15 -0.01 2.67
N LEU A 174 8.23 0.73 3.77
CA LEU A 174 7.37 1.89 4.01
C LEU A 174 7.91 3.12 3.25
N ILE A 175 7.12 3.65 2.32
CA ILE A 175 7.45 4.79 1.46
C ILE A 175 6.65 6.01 1.93
N VAL A 176 7.34 7.13 2.16
CA VAL A 176 6.68 8.42 2.40
C VAL A 176 6.56 9.14 1.07
N GLU A 177 5.34 9.24 0.55
CA GLU A 177 5.05 9.91 -0.73
C GLU A 177 5.19 11.43 -0.60
N GLY A 178 4.85 11.98 0.57
CA GLY A 178 5.03 13.40 0.86
C GLY A 178 4.68 13.77 2.28
N ILE A 179 5.18 14.94 2.71
CA ILE A 179 4.82 15.60 3.97
C ILE A 179 4.34 17.00 3.61
N TYR A 180 3.06 17.26 3.79
CA TYR A 180 2.42 18.52 3.42
C TYR A 180 1.95 19.25 4.68
N THR A 181 1.97 20.57 4.66
CA THR A 181 1.28 21.38 5.67
C THR A 181 0.09 22.04 4.98
N VAL A 182 -1.07 22.05 5.64
CA VAL A 182 -2.24 22.77 5.11
C VAL A 182 -1.96 24.27 5.03
N ASP A 183 -2.58 24.93 4.07
CA ASP A 183 -2.32 26.36 3.81
C ASP A 183 -3.02 27.27 4.84
N ASN A 184 -4.20 26.86 5.31
CA ASN A 184 -5.04 27.63 6.24
C ASN A 184 -5.29 26.84 7.53
N ALA A 185 -5.65 27.57 8.59
CA ALA A 185 -6.12 27.01 9.86
C ALA A 185 -7.19 25.92 9.65
N SER A 186 -7.03 24.82 10.39
CA SER A 186 -8.00 23.74 10.44
C SER A 186 -9.07 24.03 11.50
N PRO A 187 -10.31 23.53 11.33
CA PRO A 187 -11.32 23.58 12.37
C PRO A 187 -10.83 22.88 13.65
N SER A 188 -11.20 23.39 14.82
CA SER A 188 -10.83 22.79 16.12
C SER A 188 -11.27 21.32 16.23
N SER A 189 -12.44 20.98 15.68
CA SER A 189 -12.95 19.61 15.60
C SER A 189 -12.09 18.65 14.77
N ASN A 190 -11.18 19.18 13.93
CA ASN A 190 -10.19 18.40 13.18
C ASN A 190 -8.81 18.40 13.85
N LEU A 191 -8.61 19.22 14.86
CA LEU A 191 -7.37 19.36 15.61
C LEU A 191 -7.42 18.56 16.91
N ASP A 192 -8.59 18.47 17.54
CA ASP A 192 -8.82 17.73 18.78
C ASP A 192 -9.78 16.58 18.50
N VAL A 193 -9.23 15.39 18.32
CA VAL A 193 -9.94 14.26 17.73
C VAL A 193 -10.38 13.27 18.81
N GLY A 194 -11.65 12.85 18.77
CA GLY A 194 -12.15 11.73 19.56
C GLY A 194 -11.70 10.39 19.01
N CYS A 195 -11.37 9.43 19.89
CA CYS A 195 -11.15 8.03 19.49
C CYS A 195 -12.32 7.09 19.81
N GLY A 196 -12.33 5.96 19.09
CA GLY A 196 -13.34 4.92 19.25
C GLY A 196 -14.68 5.29 18.60
N PHE A 197 -15.78 4.86 19.23
CA PHE A 197 -17.12 5.01 18.66
C PHE A 197 -17.54 6.49 18.48
N ASN A 198 -17.16 7.37 19.41
CA ASN A 198 -17.45 8.80 19.30
C ASN A 198 -16.68 9.42 18.12
N GLY A 199 -15.40 9.06 17.98
CA GLY A 199 -14.59 9.46 16.83
C GLY A 199 -15.19 8.99 15.51
N TRP A 200 -15.68 7.75 15.44
CA TRP A 200 -16.36 7.23 14.25
C TRP A 200 -17.65 8.00 13.91
N ILE A 201 -18.47 8.39 14.90
CA ILE A 201 -19.69 9.19 14.64
C ILE A 201 -19.35 10.61 14.16
N GLU A 202 -18.40 11.27 14.80
CA GLU A 202 -17.88 12.57 14.34
C GLU A 202 -17.37 12.45 12.91
N ASP A 203 -16.79 11.28 12.62
CA ASP A 203 -16.37 10.86 11.31
C ASP A 203 -17.49 10.50 10.34
N LEU A 204 -18.76 10.60 10.65
CA LEU A 204 -19.79 10.56 9.60
C LEU A 204 -20.15 11.97 9.10
N GLY A 205 -19.78 12.99 9.86
CA GLY A 205 -20.14 14.38 9.62
C GLY A 205 -19.06 15.21 8.92
N LEU A 206 -19.00 16.48 9.34
CA LEU A 206 -18.13 17.50 8.76
C LEU A 206 -16.65 17.26 9.03
N VAL A 207 -16.32 16.59 10.15
CA VAL A 207 -14.94 16.37 10.59
C VAL A 207 -14.16 15.64 9.52
N GLY A 208 -14.50 14.43 9.13
CA GLY A 208 -13.70 13.80 8.08
C GLY A 208 -14.17 14.06 6.65
N SER A 209 -15.28 14.77 6.41
CA SER A 209 -15.45 15.47 5.13
C SER A 209 -14.33 16.49 4.91
N TYR A 210 -13.86 17.15 5.98
CA TYR A 210 -12.65 17.97 5.93
C TYR A 210 -11.40 17.13 5.66
N TYR A 211 -11.17 16.02 6.38
CA TYR A 211 -10.02 15.15 6.16
C TYR A 211 -9.99 14.60 4.72
N GLU A 212 -11.11 14.10 4.22
CA GLU A 212 -11.26 13.59 2.86
C GLU A 212 -10.89 14.65 1.82
N ARG A 213 -11.43 15.87 1.95
CA ARG A 213 -11.12 16.97 1.03
C ARG A 213 -9.63 17.31 1.05
N VAL A 214 -9.03 17.41 2.23
CA VAL A 214 -7.62 17.77 2.38
C VAL A 214 -6.73 16.65 1.81
N ALA A 215 -7.00 15.39 2.12
CA ALA A 215 -6.30 14.23 1.57
C ALA A 215 -6.37 14.21 0.03
N ASN A 216 -7.57 14.39 -0.53
CA ASN A 216 -7.79 14.42 -1.98
C ASN A 216 -7.04 15.55 -2.70
N SER A 217 -6.76 16.66 -2.00
CA SER A 217 -6.04 17.79 -2.58
C SER A 217 -4.52 17.68 -2.53
N LYS A 218 -3.95 16.81 -1.68
CA LYS A 218 -2.50 16.76 -1.43
C LYS A 218 -1.85 15.39 -1.68
N CYS A 219 -2.58 14.29 -1.49
CA CYS A 219 -1.99 12.96 -1.34
C CYS A 219 -2.34 11.95 -2.44
N PHE A 220 -3.17 12.33 -3.42
CA PHE A 220 -3.57 11.44 -4.51
C PHE A 220 -3.16 12.02 -5.86
N ASP A 221 -2.49 11.19 -6.67
CA ASP A 221 -2.08 11.54 -8.03
C ASP A 221 -3.20 11.25 -9.07
N SER A 222 -4.15 10.36 -8.75
CA SER A 222 -5.27 10.00 -9.63
C SER A 222 -6.57 9.69 -8.89
N ASN A 223 -7.70 9.82 -9.59
CA ASN A 223 -9.03 9.54 -9.05
C ASN A 223 -9.28 8.03 -8.82
N SER A 224 -8.64 7.15 -9.60
CA SER A 224 -8.74 5.70 -9.48
C SER A 224 -8.01 5.14 -8.25
N GLN A 225 -6.88 5.73 -7.84
CA GLN A 225 -6.24 5.38 -6.56
C GLN A 225 -7.15 5.74 -5.39
N ARG A 226 -7.79 6.92 -5.46
CA ARG A 226 -8.81 7.33 -4.50
C ARG A 226 -10.00 6.38 -4.48
N LEU A 227 -10.45 5.92 -5.64
CA LEU A 227 -11.63 5.06 -5.73
C LEU A 227 -11.35 3.64 -5.28
N THR A 228 -10.30 2.99 -5.80
CA THR A 228 -10.08 1.56 -5.56
C THR A 228 -9.40 1.27 -4.22
N GLY A 229 -8.74 2.26 -3.62
CA GLY A 229 -7.95 2.09 -2.39
C GLY A 229 -6.74 1.17 -2.55
N TRP A 230 -6.49 0.65 -3.76
CA TRP A 230 -5.42 -0.31 -4.01
C TRP A 230 -4.11 0.40 -4.30
N ALA A 231 -3.06 0.01 -3.55
CA ALA A 231 -1.80 0.74 -3.46
C ALA A 231 -1.97 2.22 -3.02
N ALA A 232 -3.15 2.60 -2.52
CA ALA A 232 -3.42 3.93 -2.02
C ALA A 232 -2.64 4.17 -0.72
N PRO A 233 -2.05 5.36 -0.55
CA PRO A 233 -1.33 5.68 0.67
C PRO A 233 -2.29 5.71 1.87
N VAL A 234 -1.81 5.22 3.03
CA VAL A 234 -2.46 5.54 4.30
C VAL A 234 -2.16 7.00 4.62
N ILE A 235 -3.20 7.81 4.78
CA ILE A 235 -3.05 9.23 5.05
C ILE A 235 -2.85 9.43 6.55
N VAL A 236 -1.85 10.20 6.95
CA VAL A 236 -1.55 10.47 8.36
C VAL A 236 -1.77 11.95 8.61
N PHE A 237 -2.75 12.28 9.44
CA PHE A 237 -2.97 13.66 9.89
C PHE A 237 -2.24 13.92 11.20
N ALA A 238 -1.31 14.86 11.21
CA ALA A 238 -0.73 15.38 12.45
C ALA A 238 -1.69 16.43 13.02
N VAL A 239 -2.39 16.07 14.09
CA VAL A 239 -3.40 16.89 14.77
C VAL A 239 -2.83 17.51 16.05
N ARG A 240 -3.59 18.39 16.71
CA ARG A 240 -3.16 19.04 17.96
C ARG A 240 -3.21 18.05 19.13
N SER A 241 -4.34 17.37 19.30
CA SER A 241 -4.56 16.42 20.38
C SER A 241 -5.45 15.27 19.93
N VAL A 242 -5.23 14.09 20.52
CA VAL A 242 -6.11 12.95 20.39
C VAL A 242 -6.66 12.61 21.77
N THR A 243 -7.97 12.76 21.93
CA THR A 243 -8.63 12.54 23.22
C THR A 243 -8.86 11.04 23.46
N GLY A 244 -8.38 10.56 24.61
CA GLY A 244 -8.41 9.15 24.99
C GLY A 244 -7.12 8.74 25.70
N THR A 245 -6.78 7.44 25.64
CA THR A 245 -5.59 6.87 26.28
C THR A 245 -4.36 6.76 25.36
N ALA A 246 -4.46 7.22 24.11
CA ALA A 246 -3.40 7.08 23.11
C ALA A 246 -3.17 8.40 22.35
N ALA A 247 -1.92 8.67 21.96
CA ALA A 247 -1.50 9.84 21.18
C ALA A 247 -1.78 9.68 19.67
N GLY A 248 -2.75 8.84 19.32
CA GLY A 248 -3.08 8.46 17.95
C GLY A 248 -4.46 7.84 17.85
N CYS A 249 -5.04 7.89 16.65
CA CYS A 249 -6.33 7.32 16.35
C CYS A 249 -6.39 6.70 14.96
N SER A 250 -7.07 5.57 14.89
CA SER A 250 -7.45 4.93 13.63
C SER A 250 -8.87 4.39 13.76
N LEU A 251 -9.65 4.57 12.70
CA LEU A 251 -10.97 3.95 12.56
C LEU A 251 -10.86 2.56 11.89
N GLY A 252 -9.64 2.01 11.81
CA GLY A 252 -9.38 0.70 11.26
C GLY A 252 -9.63 0.63 9.75
N PRO A 253 -10.21 -0.47 9.22
CA PRO A 253 -10.44 -0.66 7.78
C PRO A 253 -11.46 0.31 7.17
N PHE A 254 -12.21 1.06 7.99
CA PHE A 254 -13.28 1.93 7.51
C PHE A 254 -12.76 3.27 6.98
N SER A 255 -11.59 3.72 7.43
CA SER A 255 -10.93 4.94 6.94
C SER A 255 -9.63 4.63 6.18
N ASP A 256 -9.30 5.51 5.22
CA ASP A 256 -8.00 5.49 4.52
C ASP A 256 -6.92 6.29 5.26
N TYR A 257 -7.26 6.78 6.46
CA TYR A 257 -6.40 7.69 7.21
C TYR A 257 -6.40 7.40 8.70
N VAL A 258 -5.38 7.95 9.35
CA VAL A 258 -5.16 7.95 10.79
C VAL A 258 -4.83 9.35 11.27
N THR A 259 -5.01 9.59 12.56
CA THR A 259 -4.58 10.82 13.22
C THR A 259 -3.50 10.50 14.23
N ILE A 260 -2.53 11.39 14.37
CA ILE A 260 -1.48 11.32 15.40
C ILE A 260 -1.30 12.69 16.02
N GLU A 261 -0.91 12.76 17.28
CA GLU A 261 -0.53 14.02 17.89
C GLU A 261 0.76 14.54 17.24
N GLY A 262 0.69 15.70 16.60
CA GLY A 262 1.86 16.33 15.97
C GLY A 262 2.96 16.66 16.96
N ALA A 263 2.58 16.90 18.22
CA ALA A 263 3.51 17.16 19.31
C ALA A 263 4.22 15.90 19.82
N ASN A 264 3.60 14.73 19.72
CA ASN A 264 4.13 13.44 20.16
C ASN A 264 3.76 12.31 19.17
N PRO A 265 4.48 12.18 18.05
CA PRO A 265 4.11 11.26 16.96
C PRO A 265 4.46 9.79 17.21
N GLU A 266 4.70 9.38 18.47
CA GLU A 266 5.15 8.03 18.84
C GLU A 266 4.20 6.91 18.36
N CYS A 267 2.90 7.22 18.23
CA CYS A 267 1.90 6.28 17.76
C CYS A 267 1.87 6.10 16.23
N LEU A 268 2.70 6.79 15.44
CA LEU A 268 2.67 6.73 13.98
C LEU A 268 2.65 5.30 13.43
N ALA A 269 3.60 4.46 13.86
CA ALA A 269 3.67 3.09 13.37
C ALA A 269 2.47 2.24 13.84
N HIS A 270 1.99 2.49 15.06
CA HIS A 270 0.85 1.79 15.66
C HIS A 270 -0.45 2.07 14.88
N GLU A 271 -0.74 3.34 14.59
CA GLU A 271 -1.96 3.72 13.89
C GLU A 271 -1.98 3.23 12.44
N ILE A 272 -0.84 3.27 11.74
CA ILE A 272 -0.71 2.66 10.40
C ILE A 272 -1.06 1.16 10.47
N GLY A 273 -0.73 0.48 11.58
CA GLY A 273 -1.06 -0.91 11.82
C GLY A 273 -2.57 -1.13 11.91
N HIS A 274 -3.29 -0.28 12.64
CA HIS A 274 -4.76 -0.29 12.71
C HIS A 274 -5.41 -0.02 11.36
N ALA A 275 -4.91 0.96 10.59
CA ALA A 275 -5.39 1.22 9.22
C ALA A 275 -5.21 -0.01 8.32
N CYS A 276 -4.20 -0.83 8.61
CA CYS A 276 -4.00 -2.13 7.97
C CYS A 276 -4.64 -3.29 8.75
N THR A 277 -5.72 -3.03 9.49
CA THR A 277 -6.61 -3.98 10.20
C THR A 277 -6.01 -4.75 11.36
N LEU A 278 -4.84 -4.36 11.86
CA LEU A 278 -4.26 -5.06 12.99
C LEU A 278 -5.03 -4.72 14.27
N PRO A 279 -5.53 -5.72 15.02
CA PRO A 279 -6.14 -5.47 16.32
C PRO A 279 -5.06 -5.28 17.39
N HIS A 280 -5.46 -4.71 18.52
CA HIS A 280 -4.61 -4.64 19.70
C HIS A 280 -4.11 -6.02 20.16
N ASN A 281 -2.92 -6.03 20.73
CA ASN A 281 -2.30 -7.18 21.36
C ASN A 281 -1.65 -6.74 22.68
N SER A 282 -1.96 -7.42 23.79
CA SER A 282 -1.53 -7.02 25.13
C SER A 282 -0.04 -7.21 25.42
N GLU A 283 0.73 -7.88 24.55
CA GLU A 283 2.16 -8.04 24.72
C GLU A 283 2.89 -6.70 24.70
N LYS A 284 3.71 -6.41 25.73
CA LYS A 284 4.35 -5.10 25.94
C LYS A 284 5.19 -4.59 24.76
N ASN A 285 5.87 -5.49 24.05
CA ASN A 285 6.76 -5.12 22.94
C ASN A 285 6.08 -5.24 21.57
N ASN A 286 4.79 -5.60 21.54
CA ASN A 286 4.02 -5.73 20.31
C ASN A 286 3.70 -4.34 19.78
N LEU A 287 3.88 -4.13 18.47
CA LEU A 287 3.54 -2.88 17.79
C LEU A 287 2.10 -2.46 18.10
N MET A 288 1.18 -3.44 18.21
CA MET A 288 -0.23 -3.21 18.49
C MET A 288 -0.56 -3.22 19.98
N ASN A 289 0.39 -2.94 20.86
CA ASN A 289 0.09 -2.75 22.27
C ASN A 289 -0.83 -1.53 22.47
N PRO A 290 -1.85 -1.58 23.36
CA PRO A 290 -2.71 -0.42 23.63
C PRO A 290 -1.95 0.86 24.04
N THR A 291 -0.71 0.71 24.51
CA THR A 291 0.25 1.81 24.65
C THR A 291 1.27 1.75 23.52
N CYS A 292 1.46 2.87 22.83
CA CYS A 292 2.41 3.00 21.73
C CYS A 292 3.86 2.74 22.18
N GLY A 293 4.74 2.44 21.22
CA GLY A 293 6.19 2.22 21.45
C GLY A 293 6.67 0.79 21.22
N GLY A 294 5.77 -0.17 21.05
CA GLY A 294 6.12 -1.53 20.62
C GLY A 294 6.64 -1.60 19.18
N THR A 295 7.42 -2.64 18.87
CA THR A 295 8.13 -2.75 17.58
C THR A 295 8.00 -4.12 16.92
N LYS A 296 7.38 -5.09 17.60
CA LYS A 296 7.28 -6.48 17.13
C LYS A 296 5.88 -6.80 16.63
N LEU A 297 5.78 -7.68 15.65
CA LEU A 297 4.52 -8.30 15.24
C LEU A 297 4.64 -9.81 15.43
N ASN A 298 3.57 -10.43 15.93
CA ASN A 298 3.49 -11.88 15.90
C ASN A 298 3.27 -12.37 14.46
N LYS A 299 3.46 -13.67 14.23
CA LYS A 299 3.39 -14.26 12.88
C LYS A 299 2.06 -13.99 12.18
N LEU A 300 0.95 -14.08 12.92
CA LEU A 300 -0.39 -13.85 12.36
C LEU A 300 -0.60 -12.38 12.00
N GLN A 301 -0.22 -11.45 12.89
CA GLN A 301 -0.29 -10.01 12.62
C GLN A 301 0.57 -9.63 11.41
N LYS A 302 1.79 -10.16 11.28
CA LYS A 302 2.62 -9.96 10.09
C LYS A 302 1.86 -10.35 8.82
N CYS A 303 1.23 -11.51 8.80
CA CYS A 303 0.55 -11.99 7.59
C CYS A 303 -0.77 -11.25 7.32
N ILE A 304 -1.52 -10.86 8.35
CA ILE A 304 -2.72 -10.01 8.21
C ILE A 304 -2.34 -8.64 7.63
N LEU A 305 -1.33 -7.98 8.21
CA LEU A 305 -0.81 -6.70 7.75
C LEU A 305 -0.43 -6.75 6.27
N ARG A 306 0.31 -7.79 5.87
CA ARG A 306 0.77 -7.97 4.49
C ARG A 306 -0.37 -8.23 3.50
N ASN A 307 -1.55 -8.61 3.99
CA ASN A 307 -2.75 -8.87 3.20
C ASN A 307 -3.75 -7.69 3.23
N SER A 308 -3.36 -6.54 3.79
CA SER A 308 -4.12 -5.28 3.73
C SER A 308 -4.12 -4.72 2.30
N ARG A 309 -5.22 -4.06 1.88
CA ARG A 309 -5.31 -3.36 0.58
C ARG A 309 -4.23 -2.29 0.36
N HIS A 310 -3.68 -1.75 1.44
CA HIS A 310 -2.62 -0.74 1.41
C HIS A 310 -1.22 -1.32 1.19
N VAL A 311 -1.06 -2.66 1.31
CA VAL A 311 0.25 -3.33 1.24
C VAL A 311 0.35 -4.15 -0.04
N THR A 312 1.03 -3.60 -1.04
CA THR A 312 1.10 -4.14 -2.41
C THR A 312 2.52 -4.53 -2.81
N PHE A 313 2.68 -5.31 -3.88
CA PHE A 313 4.02 -5.62 -4.41
C PHE A 313 4.66 -4.46 -5.19
N ILE A 314 3.82 -3.56 -5.67
CA ILE A 314 4.21 -2.44 -6.51
C ILE A 314 4.04 -1.13 -5.80
#